data_AF-A0A955VSC8-F1
#
_entry.id   AF-A0A955VSC8-F1
#
_cell.length_a   1.000
_cell.length_b   1.000
_cell.length_c   1.000
_cell.angle_alpha   90.00
_cell.angle_beta   90.00
_cell.angle_gamma   90.00
#
_symmetry.space_group_name_H-M   'P 1'
#
loop_
_entity.id
_entity.type
_entity.pdbx_description
1 polymer ?
#
loop_
_entity_poly.entity_id
_entity_poly.type
_entity_poly.pdbx_seq_one_letter_code
_entity_poly.pdbx_strand_id
1 'polypeptide(L)'
;PAAVGPAMRRRLLPWLAALLPACAGDDPPDPTPPTALVEGEARTVTLRFTPLDVTRFEKALGRVALRRLPADLLARTWLVDLPLTDGGLVDEALAALRGRDPATLSGAEAALVRLLQMSPVTADLRGTTLEALLDLAPAVGLSGPEILAATLGVAPDEPFLSIEALGQALASGVIGSHPRAANRPGPGGAEVPVAPGHLPVFLDDVLSDLRTLPVRYGPVAGHPGFLGETRAALFGDDLVMTVLANVNGVPDQGIDLERAALAGVNSIDDHPEALFDFSDPDWLRISGSFRDPPVIERLTFTLFEDPRFFAGGATPDPAPYGDSAVWTAAPWTLERVIAEAAFAQWRAWDVEAAWPAADPLVAVSAAAGWLTLATTGEVGAPPPPGYIWDLLLDVAQIRLHDGGLAEGDAAVRLVLTDVPLGLTMDALISRVRASLEADASGLAALAARLFDNSWGEADVFYRRPRDRDEDWLFFIAPEDIPRDDAGAPVRPYSYALPGFFADSTFKTRVGGRPLVDGDAHHWKVQLTPGLELYVADEGDRRYRLRVGEKPGRSRISIEIKRIR
;
A
#
# COMPACT_ATOMS: atom_id res chain seq x y z
N PRO A 1 45.78 -39.52 -26.58
CA PRO A 1 45.49 -38.83 -27.87
C PRO A 1 44.27 -37.89 -27.75
N ALA A 2 44.31 -36.58 -27.91
CA ALA A 2 45.33 -35.55 -28.04
C ALA A 2 44.57 -34.23 -27.76
N ALA A 3 45.17 -33.31 -27.01
CA ALA A 3 44.60 -32.01 -26.67
C ALA A 3 44.64 -31.04 -27.86
N VAL A 4 43.67 -30.12 -27.97
CA VAL A 4 43.87 -28.75 -28.49
C VAL A 4 42.85 -27.80 -27.85
N GLY A 5 43.35 -26.68 -27.31
CA GLY A 5 42.60 -25.55 -26.76
C GLY A 5 42.19 -24.47 -27.79
N PRO A 6 41.88 -23.24 -27.33
CA PRO A 6 40.91 -22.34 -27.94
C PRO A 6 41.50 -21.29 -28.90
N ALA A 7 40.72 -20.85 -29.89
CA ALA A 7 40.95 -19.59 -30.62
C ALA A 7 39.68 -19.07 -31.33
N MET A 8 39.18 -17.93 -30.84
CA MET A 8 39.02 -16.70 -31.63
C MET A 8 38.13 -16.74 -32.89
N ARG A 9 36.89 -16.27 -32.78
CA ARG A 9 36.23 -15.48 -33.84
C ARG A 9 35.36 -14.36 -33.25
N ARG A 10 36.00 -13.21 -33.01
CA ARG A 10 35.40 -11.89 -33.24
C ARG A 10 34.98 -11.84 -34.72
N ARG A 11 33.72 -11.48 -35.00
CA ARG A 11 33.22 -10.75 -36.20
C ARG A 11 31.70 -10.97 -36.29
N LEU A 12 30.93 -9.90 -36.09
CA LEU A 12 29.78 -9.50 -36.92
C LEU A 12 29.12 -8.25 -36.34
N LEU A 13 29.82 -7.12 -36.46
CA LEU A 13 29.22 -5.81 -36.74
C LEU A 13 30.19 -5.18 -37.76
N PRO A 14 29.76 -4.96 -39.02
CA PRO A 14 29.51 -3.57 -39.41
C PRO A 14 28.50 -3.47 -40.58
N TRP A 15 27.20 -3.40 -40.33
CA TRP A 15 26.21 -3.10 -41.39
C TRP A 15 25.05 -2.20 -40.90
N LEU A 16 25.37 -1.23 -40.03
CA LEU A 16 24.43 -0.18 -39.60
C LEU A 16 25.08 1.22 -39.57
N ALA A 17 26.08 1.44 -40.43
CA ALA A 17 26.78 2.73 -40.57
C ALA A 17 26.51 3.42 -41.93
N ALA A 18 25.45 3.03 -42.66
CA ALA A 18 25.28 3.45 -44.06
C ALA A 18 23.94 4.13 -44.40
N LEU A 19 23.22 4.74 -43.44
CA LEU A 19 22.02 5.54 -43.71
C LEU A 19 21.87 6.75 -42.77
N LEU A 20 22.94 7.54 -42.56
CA LEU A 20 22.83 8.89 -42.03
C LEU A 20 23.04 9.89 -43.18
N PRO A 21 22.04 10.71 -43.55
CA PRO A 21 22.33 11.93 -44.30
C PRO A 21 23.16 12.84 -43.37
N ALA A 22 24.14 13.51 -43.95
CA ALA A 22 25.06 14.41 -43.27
C ALA A 22 24.33 15.43 -42.38
N CYS A 23 24.38 15.23 -41.06
CA CYS A 23 24.14 16.27 -40.07
C CYS A 23 25.51 16.69 -39.51
N ALA A 24 25.70 18.00 -39.43
CA ALA A 24 26.95 18.67 -39.06
C ALA A 24 27.67 18.04 -37.87
N GLY A 25 29.01 18.03 -37.95
CA GLY A 25 29.86 17.63 -36.85
C GLY A 25 29.67 18.57 -35.66
N ASP A 26 29.22 18.01 -34.55
CA ASP A 26 29.40 18.58 -33.22
C ASP A 26 30.54 17.76 -32.59
N ASP A 27 31.68 18.40 -32.32
CA ASP A 27 32.71 17.81 -31.46
C ASP A 27 32.08 17.49 -30.08
N PRO A 28 32.46 16.39 -29.42
CA PRO A 28 32.04 16.16 -28.05
C PRO A 28 32.47 17.36 -27.18
N PRO A 29 31.62 17.84 -26.26
CA PRO A 29 31.99 18.95 -25.38
C PRO A 29 33.29 18.61 -24.64
N ASP A 30 34.19 19.59 -24.55
CA ASP A 30 35.44 19.51 -23.80
C ASP A 30 35.12 19.00 -22.37
N PRO A 31 35.71 17.89 -21.90
CA PRO A 31 35.35 17.26 -20.63
C PRO A 31 35.73 18.09 -19.40
N THR A 32 36.41 19.22 -19.58
CA THR A 32 36.74 20.13 -18.48
C THR A 32 35.67 21.22 -18.39
N PRO A 33 34.82 21.25 -17.34
CA PRO A 33 33.86 22.32 -17.18
C PRO A 33 34.60 23.66 -17.13
N PRO A 34 34.10 24.69 -17.82
CA PRO A 34 34.79 25.96 -17.89
C PRO A 34 34.87 26.61 -16.49
N THR A 35 35.90 27.42 -16.25
CA THR A 35 36.10 28.06 -14.94
C THR A 35 34.94 28.99 -14.59
N ALA A 36 34.69 29.24 -13.30
CA ALA A 36 33.70 30.22 -12.89
C ALA A 36 33.97 31.60 -13.52
N LEU A 37 32.91 32.30 -13.93
CA LEU A 37 32.98 33.67 -14.43
C LEU A 37 33.49 34.60 -13.34
N VAL A 38 34.45 35.45 -13.69
CA VAL A 38 34.83 36.60 -12.84
C VAL A 38 33.93 37.80 -13.11
N GLU A 39 33.83 38.72 -12.16
CA GLU A 39 33.01 39.93 -12.32
C GLU A 39 33.44 40.71 -13.58
N GLY A 40 32.48 41.03 -14.44
CA GLY A 40 32.69 41.71 -15.72
C GLY A 40 32.95 40.76 -16.90
N GLU A 41 33.28 39.49 -16.67
CA GLU A 41 33.45 38.48 -17.71
C GLU A 41 32.10 38.10 -18.32
N ALA A 42 32.08 37.92 -19.65
CA ALA A 42 30.93 37.45 -20.38
C ALA A 42 31.28 36.23 -21.23
N ARG A 43 30.36 35.27 -21.30
CA ARG A 43 30.44 34.11 -22.19
C ARG A 43 29.08 33.87 -22.83
N THR A 44 29.11 33.35 -24.05
CA THR A 44 27.90 33.05 -24.79
C THR A 44 27.67 31.55 -24.82
N VAL A 45 26.48 31.14 -24.40
CA VAL A 45 26.02 29.75 -24.46
C VAL A 45 24.92 29.66 -25.52
N THR A 46 24.90 28.55 -26.26
CA THR A 46 23.77 28.24 -27.16
C THR A 46 22.98 27.10 -26.55
N LEU A 47 21.74 27.40 -26.15
CA LEU A 47 20.78 26.40 -25.71
C LEU A 47 20.02 25.86 -26.91
N ARG A 48 19.68 24.58 -26.85
CA ARG A 48 18.98 23.84 -27.89
C ARG A 48 17.81 23.09 -27.27
N PHE A 49 16.64 23.28 -27.86
CA PHE A 49 15.48 22.45 -27.62
C PHE A 49 15.50 21.31 -28.64
N THR A 50 15.64 20.07 -28.16
CA THR A 50 15.55 18.86 -29.01
C THR A 50 14.50 17.94 -28.41
N PRO A 51 13.27 17.95 -28.91
CA PRO A 51 12.30 16.95 -28.50
C PRO A 51 12.76 15.61 -29.08
N LEU A 52 13.08 14.66 -28.21
CA LEU A 52 13.24 13.25 -28.57
C LEU A 52 12.14 12.48 -27.88
N ASP A 53 10.93 12.63 -28.41
CA ASP A 53 9.76 11.94 -27.89
C ASP A 53 9.90 10.46 -28.23
N VAL A 54 10.26 9.66 -27.22
CA VAL A 54 10.34 8.21 -27.34
C VAL A 54 9.03 7.66 -26.81
N THR A 55 8.21 7.15 -27.72
CA THR A 55 7.03 6.37 -27.33
C THR A 55 7.46 4.97 -26.94
N ARG A 56 6.78 4.41 -25.92
CA ARG A 56 7.04 3.05 -25.42
C ARG A 56 8.51 2.81 -25.03
N PHE A 57 9.17 3.81 -24.46
CA PHE A 57 10.51 3.62 -23.91
C PHE A 57 10.46 2.59 -22.79
N GLU A 58 11.21 1.51 -22.96
CA GLU A 58 11.20 0.37 -22.05
C GLU A 58 12.28 0.52 -20.97
N LYS A 59 11.88 0.45 -19.71
CA LYS A 59 12.79 0.33 -18.57
C LYS A 59 12.52 -0.95 -17.81
N ALA A 60 13.50 -1.84 -17.80
CA ALA A 60 13.50 -3.03 -16.96
C ALA A 60 14.30 -2.77 -15.68
N LEU A 61 13.69 -3.08 -14.54
CA LEU A 61 14.29 -2.94 -13.21
C LEU A 61 14.25 -4.28 -12.50
N GLY A 62 15.44 -4.84 -12.28
CA GLY A 62 15.58 -5.99 -11.39
C GLY A 62 15.37 -5.60 -9.93
N ARG A 63 15.14 -6.60 -9.08
CA ARG A 63 14.99 -6.43 -7.62
C ARG A 63 16.07 -5.57 -6.96
N VAL A 64 17.33 -5.72 -7.37
CA VAL A 64 18.45 -4.91 -6.85
C VAL A 64 18.31 -3.44 -7.22
N ALA A 65 17.87 -3.13 -8.44
CA ALA A 65 17.66 -1.76 -8.87
C ALA A 65 16.46 -1.13 -8.14
N LEU A 66 15.36 -1.88 -7.98
CA LEU A 66 14.19 -1.43 -7.23
C LEU A 66 14.53 -1.10 -5.77
N ARG A 67 15.36 -1.93 -5.10
CA ARG A 67 15.80 -1.68 -3.72
C ARG A 67 16.72 -0.46 -3.55
N ARG A 68 17.24 0.11 -4.63
CA ARG A 68 18.03 1.36 -4.60
C ARG A 68 17.16 2.60 -4.71
N LEU A 69 15.86 2.46 -4.92
CA LEU A 69 14.94 3.58 -4.88
C LEU A 69 14.92 4.16 -3.45
N PRO A 70 14.66 5.47 -3.30
CA PRO A 70 14.55 6.10 -1.99
C PRO A 70 13.54 5.40 -1.08
N ALA A 71 13.90 5.23 0.20
CA ALA A 71 13.08 4.49 1.16
C ALA A 71 11.68 5.12 1.35
N ASP A 72 11.58 6.45 1.30
CA ASP A 72 10.32 7.18 1.37
C ASP A 72 9.41 6.92 0.16
N LEU A 73 10.00 6.70 -1.02
CA LEU A 73 9.28 6.31 -2.23
C LEU A 73 8.78 4.87 -2.10
N LEU A 74 9.67 3.93 -1.75
CA LEU A 74 9.30 2.53 -1.55
C LEU A 74 8.18 2.34 -0.52
N ALA A 75 8.24 3.09 0.59
CA ALA A 75 7.27 3.00 1.68
C ALA A 75 5.90 3.62 1.37
N ARG A 76 5.82 4.56 0.41
CA ARG A 76 4.58 5.22 0.00
C ARG A 76 3.96 4.66 -1.28
N THR A 77 4.74 3.99 -2.13
CA THR A 77 4.22 3.38 -3.36
C THR A 77 3.31 2.22 -3.00
N TRP A 78 2.01 2.48 -2.99
CA TRP A 78 0.96 1.49 -2.79
C TRP A 78 0.92 0.55 -4.00
N LEU A 79 0.89 -0.76 -3.73
CA LEU A 79 0.83 -1.78 -4.76
C LEU A 79 -0.53 -2.46 -4.81
N VAL A 80 -1.12 -2.82 -3.67
CA VAL A 80 -2.38 -3.58 -3.69
C VAL A 80 -3.07 -3.49 -2.34
N ASP A 81 -4.39 -3.43 -2.36
CA ASP A 81 -5.23 -3.76 -1.22
C ASP A 81 -5.50 -5.28 -1.28
N LEU A 82 -4.83 -6.03 -0.41
CA LEU A 82 -4.90 -7.50 -0.35
C LEU A 82 -6.25 -7.91 0.27
N PRO A 83 -7.03 -8.81 -0.36
CA PRO A 83 -8.29 -9.26 0.20
C PRO A 83 -8.04 -10.16 1.41
N LEU A 84 -8.78 -9.91 2.48
CA LEU A 84 -8.69 -10.66 3.73
C LEU A 84 -9.79 -11.72 3.83
N THR A 85 -10.98 -11.39 3.33
CA THR A 85 -12.19 -12.23 3.39
C THR A 85 -12.63 -12.70 2.00
N ASP A 86 -13.72 -13.45 1.93
CA ASP A 86 -14.30 -14.02 0.70
C ASP A 86 -13.34 -14.98 0.00
N GLY A 87 -12.70 -15.84 0.80
CA GLY A 87 -11.62 -16.73 0.38
C GLY A 87 -10.24 -16.07 0.41
N GLY A 88 -10.09 -14.94 1.10
CA GLY A 88 -8.84 -14.20 1.24
C GLY A 88 -7.91 -14.72 2.35
N LEU A 89 -6.89 -13.92 2.69
CA LEU A 89 -5.82 -14.32 3.62
C LEU A 89 -6.33 -14.75 5.02
N VAL A 90 -7.32 -14.06 5.57
CA VAL A 90 -7.84 -14.35 6.92
C VAL A 90 -8.66 -15.63 6.92
N ASP A 91 -9.47 -15.86 5.88
CA ASP A 91 -10.25 -17.09 5.75
C ASP A 91 -9.34 -18.32 5.61
N GLU A 92 -8.29 -18.21 4.79
CA GLU A 92 -7.25 -19.24 4.64
C GLU A 92 -6.48 -19.49 5.95
N ALA A 93 -6.13 -18.42 6.68
CA ALA A 93 -5.49 -18.52 8.00
C ALA A 93 -6.39 -19.22 9.02
N LEU A 94 -7.67 -18.86 9.08
CA LEU A 94 -8.66 -19.46 9.97
C LEU A 94 -8.90 -20.94 9.63
N ALA A 95 -8.99 -21.29 8.35
CA ALA A 95 -9.11 -22.67 7.89
C ALA A 95 -7.89 -23.49 8.33
N ALA A 96 -6.68 -22.95 8.12
CA ALA A 96 -5.44 -23.60 8.54
C ALA A 96 -5.36 -23.79 10.06
N LEU A 97 -5.80 -22.81 10.85
CA LEU A 97 -5.86 -22.90 12.32
C LEU A 97 -6.88 -23.93 12.79
N ARG A 98 -8.10 -23.90 12.24
CA ARG A 98 -9.18 -24.82 12.58
C ARG A 98 -8.83 -26.27 12.22
N GLY A 99 -7.97 -26.48 11.22
CA GLY A 99 -7.47 -27.81 10.86
C GLY A 99 -6.38 -28.38 11.78
N ARG A 100 -5.86 -27.60 12.76
CA ARG A 100 -4.81 -28.08 13.66
C ARG A 100 -5.36 -29.01 14.73
N ASP A 101 -4.55 -29.98 15.15
CA ASP A 101 -4.84 -30.79 16.32
C ASP A 101 -4.48 -30.01 17.60
N PRO A 102 -5.47 -29.62 18.44
CA PRO A 102 -5.21 -28.86 19.67
C PRO A 102 -4.35 -29.62 20.68
N ALA A 103 -4.26 -30.96 20.60
CA ALA A 103 -3.38 -31.76 21.48
C ALA A 103 -1.89 -31.55 21.18
N THR A 104 -1.55 -30.99 20.01
CA THR A 104 -0.17 -30.66 19.63
C THR A 104 0.26 -29.25 20.09
N LEU A 105 -0.67 -28.50 20.67
CA LEU A 105 -0.52 -27.09 21.04
C LEU A 105 -0.55 -26.95 22.58
N SER A 106 -0.19 -25.78 23.10
CA SER A 106 -0.22 -25.51 24.54
C SER A 106 -0.74 -24.11 24.86
N GLY A 107 -1.25 -23.93 26.09
CA GLY A 107 -1.74 -22.65 26.57
C GLY A 107 -2.84 -22.04 25.69
N ALA A 108 -2.77 -20.73 25.48
CA ALA A 108 -3.77 -19.94 24.78
C ALA A 108 -3.96 -20.36 23.31
N GLU A 109 -2.91 -20.85 22.63
CA GLU A 109 -3.03 -21.34 21.25
C GLU A 109 -3.92 -22.60 21.17
N ALA A 110 -3.76 -23.53 22.12
CA ALA A 110 -4.59 -24.74 22.17
C ALA A 110 -6.05 -24.40 22.51
N ALA A 111 -6.26 -23.43 23.42
CA ALA A 111 -7.59 -22.96 23.77
C ALA A 111 -8.30 -22.30 22.57
N LEU A 112 -7.60 -21.46 21.81
CA LEU A 112 -8.17 -20.85 20.61
C LEU A 112 -8.53 -21.88 19.54
N VAL A 113 -7.67 -22.88 19.27
CA VAL A 113 -8.01 -23.93 18.30
C VAL A 113 -9.22 -24.73 18.77
N ARG A 114 -9.31 -25.07 20.05
CA ARG A 114 -10.49 -25.71 20.63
C ARG A 114 -11.75 -24.85 20.53
N LEU A 115 -11.62 -23.54 20.65
CA LEU A 115 -12.71 -22.58 20.49
C LEU A 115 -13.16 -22.51 19.02
N LEU A 116 -12.23 -22.44 18.07
CA LEU A 116 -12.52 -22.43 16.63
C LEU A 116 -13.17 -23.73 16.14
N GLN A 117 -12.94 -24.84 16.84
CA GLN A 117 -13.54 -26.15 16.59
C GLN A 117 -14.78 -26.42 17.44
N MET A 118 -15.16 -25.50 18.32
CA MET A 118 -16.23 -25.73 19.30
C MET A 118 -17.58 -25.90 18.61
N SER A 119 -18.27 -26.97 18.99
CA SER A 119 -19.56 -27.43 18.48
C SER A 119 -20.51 -27.73 19.63
N PRO A 120 -21.82 -27.92 19.39
CA PRO A 120 -22.76 -28.29 20.44
C PRO A 120 -22.31 -29.48 21.30
N VAL A 121 -21.68 -30.51 20.72
CA VAL A 121 -21.22 -31.70 21.46
C VAL A 121 -19.92 -31.49 22.25
N THR A 122 -19.12 -30.48 21.90
CA THR A 122 -17.84 -30.20 22.57
C THR A 122 -17.90 -28.98 23.50
N ALA A 123 -19.01 -28.23 23.47
CA ALA A 123 -19.26 -27.11 24.35
C ALA A 123 -19.37 -27.55 25.82
N ASP A 124 -18.75 -26.77 26.72
CA ASP A 124 -18.97 -26.90 28.15
C ASP A 124 -19.96 -25.83 28.62
N LEU A 125 -21.14 -26.27 29.06
CA LEU A 125 -22.20 -25.37 29.50
C LEU A 125 -22.12 -25.05 31.00
N ARG A 126 -21.26 -25.74 31.76
CA ARG A 126 -21.15 -25.54 33.22
C ARG A 126 -20.60 -24.15 33.52
N GLY A 127 -21.22 -23.44 34.45
CA GLY A 127 -20.85 -22.06 34.79
C GLY A 127 -21.29 -21.02 33.76
N THR A 128 -22.04 -21.40 32.73
CA THR A 128 -22.63 -20.47 31.74
C THR A 128 -24.10 -20.19 32.06
N THR A 129 -24.66 -19.17 31.41
CA THR A 129 -26.11 -18.92 31.39
C THR A 129 -26.92 -20.11 30.84
N LEU A 130 -26.30 -21.01 30.05
CA LEU A 130 -26.91 -22.20 29.48
C LEU A 130 -26.76 -23.46 30.35
N GLU A 131 -26.16 -23.38 31.55
CA GLU A 131 -25.95 -24.55 32.42
C GLU A 131 -27.26 -25.30 32.72
N ALA A 132 -28.38 -24.56 32.86
CA ALA A 132 -29.71 -25.13 33.10
C ALA A 132 -30.15 -26.13 32.01
N LEU A 133 -29.62 -26.05 30.78
CA LEU A 133 -29.90 -27.03 29.73
C LEU A 133 -29.45 -28.45 30.10
N LEU A 134 -28.40 -28.57 30.93
CA LEU A 134 -27.89 -29.87 31.37
C LEU A 134 -28.91 -30.61 32.26
N ASP A 135 -29.71 -29.87 33.02
CA ASP A 135 -30.75 -30.42 33.89
C ASP A 135 -32.08 -30.64 33.13
N LEU A 136 -32.37 -29.80 32.12
CA LEU A 136 -33.60 -29.90 31.34
C LEU A 136 -33.58 -31.04 30.32
N ALA A 137 -32.45 -31.27 29.67
CA ALA A 137 -32.38 -32.22 28.55
C ALA A 137 -32.81 -33.65 28.91
N PRO A 138 -32.41 -34.23 30.06
CA PRO A 138 -32.84 -35.57 30.47
C PRO A 138 -34.36 -35.73 30.57
N ALA A 139 -35.09 -34.66 30.92
CA ALA A 139 -36.54 -34.71 31.10
C ALA A 139 -37.31 -34.86 29.78
N VAL A 140 -36.69 -34.50 28.65
CA VAL A 140 -37.24 -34.67 27.30
C VAL A 140 -36.54 -35.78 26.52
N GLY A 141 -35.68 -36.56 27.17
CA GLY A 141 -34.95 -37.67 26.55
C GLY A 141 -33.88 -37.23 25.55
N LEU A 142 -33.39 -35.99 25.67
CA LEU A 142 -32.31 -35.44 24.86
C LEU A 142 -31.07 -35.16 25.73
N SER A 143 -29.96 -34.92 25.08
CA SER A 143 -28.76 -34.33 25.67
C SER A 143 -28.75 -32.81 25.49
N GLY A 144 -28.07 -32.09 26.39
CA GLY A 144 -27.88 -30.63 26.26
C GLY A 144 -27.36 -30.22 24.88
N PRO A 145 -26.34 -30.90 24.32
CA PRO A 145 -25.88 -30.71 22.95
C PRO A 145 -26.96 -30.82 21.87
N GLU A 146 -27.89 -31.77 21.97
CA GLU A 146 -28.96 -31.94 20.98
C GLU A 146 -29.95 -30.78 21.04
N ILE A 147 -30.30 -30.31 22.24
CA ILE A 147 -31.16 -29.13 22.41
C ILE A 147 -30.44 -27.88 21.87
N LEU A 148 -29.16 -27.71 22.18
CA LEU A 148 -28.37 -26.56 21.71
C LEU A 148 -28.20 -26.57 20.19
N ALA A 149 -27.90 -27.72 19.59
CA ALA A 149 -27.80 -27.89 18.14
C ALA A 149 -29.12 -27.53 17.45
N ALA A 150 -30.24 -28.06 17.95
CA ALA A 150 -31.56 -27.75 17.41
C ALA A 150 -31.95 -26.27 17.58
N THR A 151 -31.56 -25.66 18.69
CA THR A 151 -31.79 -24.23 18.98
C THR A 151 -31.06 -23.32 17.98
N LEU A 152 -29.81 -23.66 17.65
CA LEU A 152 -28.96 -22.87 16.77
C LEU A 152 -29.12 -23.23 15.29
N GLY A 153 -29.85 -24.32 15.00
CA GLY A 153 -30.05 -24.84 13.64
C GLY A 153 -28.78 -25.39 12.99
N VAL A 154 -27.84 -25.90 13.79
CA VAL A 154 -26.56 -26.47 13.34
C VAL A 154 -26.51 -27.97 13.63
N ALA A 155 -25.64 -28.71 12.94
CA ALA A 155 -25.41 -30.10 13.31
C ALA A 155 -24.68 -30.21 14.67
N PRO A 156 -24.89 -31.29 15.46
CA PRO A 156 -24.26 -31.41 16.78
C PRO A 156 -22.72 -31.33 16.77
N ASP A 157 -22.09 -31.79 15.69
CA ASP A 157 -20.64 -31.80 15.47
C ASP A 157 -20.13 -30.61 14.63
N GLU A 158 -21.03 -29.77 14.12
CA GLU A 158 -20.68 -28.59 13.34
C GLU A 158 -20.14 -27.47 14.25
N PRO A 159 -19.02 -26.81 13.89
CA PRO A 159 -18.54 -25.66 14.64
C PRO A 159 -19.60 -24.56 14.70
N PHE A 160 -19.77 -23.91 15.86
CA PHE A 160 -20.76 -22.85 16.02
C PHE A 160 -20.59 -21.74 14.97
N LEU A 161 -19.38 -21.16 14.91
CA LEU A 161 -19.09 -20.03 14.04
C LEU A 161 -18.49 -20.47 12.70
N SER A 162 -19.06 -19.98 11.60
CA SER A 162 -18.50 -20.18 10.28
C SER A 162 -17.16 -19.45 10.12
N ILE A 163 -16.30 -19.93 9.21
CA ILE A 163 -15.05 -19.21 8.88
C ILE A 163 -15.37 -17.83 8.31
N GLU A 164 -16.41 -17.72 7.49
CA GLU A 164 -16.85 -16.46 6.91
C GLU A 164 -17.22 -15.42 7.98
N ALA A 165 -18.04 -15.80 8.97
CA ALA A 165 -18.46 -14.89 10.04
C ALA A 165 -17.27 -14.43 10.90
N LEU A 166 -16.35 -15.36 11.23
CA LEU A 166 -15.12 -15.04 11.94
C LEU A 166 -14.16 -14.18 11.12
N GLY A 167 -14.01 -14.47 9.83
CA GLY A 167 -13.14 -13.75 8.91
C GLY A 167 -13.57 -12.30 8.78
N GLN A 168 -14.87 -12.07 8.60
CA GLN A 168 -15.44 -10.72 8.57
C GLN A 168 -15.23 -9.98 9.89
N ALA A 169 -15.52 -10.61 11.04
CA ALA A 169 -15.33 -9.98 12.35
C ALA A 169 -13.85 -9.66 12.65
N LEU A 170 -12.91 -10.53 12.26
CA LEU A 170 -11.48 -10.26 12.38
C LEU A 170 -11.03 -9.14 11.45
N ALA A 171 -11.51 -9.14 10.20
CA ALA A 171 -11.14 -8.14 9.22
C ALA A 171 -11.69 -6.75 9.59
N SER A 172 -12.91 -6.63 10.12
CA SER A 172 -13.47 -5.37 10.60
C SER A 172 -12.90 -4.94 11.95
N GLY A 173 -12.94 -5.83 12.93
CA GLY A 173 -12.66 -5.53 14.33
C GLY A 173 -11.17 -5.40 14.64
N VAL A 174 -10.35 -6.35 14.18
CA VAL A 174 -8.91 -6.39 14.48
C VAL A 174 -8.10 -5.63 13.44
N ILE A 175 -8.31 -5.94 12.15
CA ILE A 175 -7.49 -5.35 11.09
C ILE A 175 -8.01 -3.96 10.74
N GLY A 176 -9.31 -3.80 10.48
CA GLY A 176 -9.92 -2.55 10.05
C GLY A 176 -9.91 -1.44 11.10
N SER A 177 -9.84 -1.77 12.39
CA SER A 177 -9.70 -0.77 13.46
C SER A 177 -8.27 -0.24 13.63
N HIS A 178 -7.28 -0.87 13.00
CA HIS A 178 -5.90 -0.41 13.04
C HIS A 178 -5.74 0.85 12.17
N PRO A 179 -5.21 1.98 12.70
CA PRO A 179 -5.15 3.25 11.96
C PRO A 179 -4.49 3.17 10.58
N ARG A 180 -3.40 2.41 10.46
CA ARG A 180 -2.66 2.22 9.19
C ARG A 180 -3.26 1.17 8.24
N ALA A 181 -4.28 0.44 8.67
CA ALA A 181 -5.05 -0.46 7.81
C ALA A 181 -6.38 0.17 7.41
N ALA A 182 -6.92 1.09 8.22
CA ALA A 182 -8.11 1.88 7.89
C ALA A 182 -7.85 2.88 6.76
N ASN A 183 -6.67 3.53 6.76
CA ASN A 183 -6.29 4.51 5.75
C ASN A 183 -4.88 4.23 5.22
N ARG A 184 -4.66 4.59 3.95
CA ARG A 184 -3.35 4.56 3.30
C ARG A 184 -3.04 5.90 2.62
N PRO A 185 -1.77 6.21 2.37
CA PRO A 185 -1.41 7.32 1.48
C PRO A 185 -2.01 7.10 0.09
N GLY A 186 -2.60 8.15 -0.45
CA GLY A 186 -3.05 8.26 -1.83
C GLY A 186 -2.38 9.44 -2.54
N PRO A 187 -2.90 9.83 -3.71
CA PRO A 187 -2.28 10.85 -4.56
C PRO A 187 -2.00 12.16 -3.82
N GLY A 188 -0.79 12.69 -4.00
CA GLY A 188 -0.36 13.93 -3.33
C GLY A 188 -0.23 13.85 -1.79
N GLY A 189 -0.22 12.64 -1.22
CA GLY A 189 -0.11 12.42 0.23
C GLY A 189 -1.44 12.51 0.99
N ALA A 190 -2.58 12.58 0.29
CA ALA A 190 -3.89 12.52 0.93
C ALA A 190 -4.12 11.15 1.59
N GLU A 191 -4.81 11.10 2.73
CA GLU A 191 -5.25 9.83 3.30
C GLU A 191 -6.48 9.32 2.55
N VAL A 192 -6.40 8.08 2.06
CA VAL A 192 -7.46 7.40 1.33
C VAL A 192 -7.93 6.21 2.17
N PRO A 193 -9.25 6.06 2.41
CA PRO A 193 -9.79 4.90 3.09
C PRO A 193 -9.47 3.62 2.33
N VAL A 194 -9.06 2.59 3.06
CA VAL A 194 -8.90 1.24 2.52
C VAL A 194 -10.28 0.58 2.46
N ALA A 195 -10.54 -0.19 1.40
CA ALA A 195 -11.79 -0.93 1.30
C ALA A 195 -11.96 -1.89 2.50
N PRO A 196 -13.17 -2.03 3.06
CA PRO A 196 -13.44 -3.03 4.10
C PRO A 196 -12.97 -4.42 3.66
N GLY A 197 -12.45 -5.21 4.61
CA GLY A 197 -11.95 -6.55 4.32
C GLY A 197 -10.64 -6.58 3.53
N HIS A 198 -9.89 -5.47 3.46
CA HIS A 198 -8.61 -5.43 2.75
C HIS A 198 -7.45 -4.90 3.63
N LEU A 199 -6.23 -5.27 3.26
CA LEU A 199 -4.98 -4.82 3.89
C LEU A 199 -4.07 -4.17 2.84
N PRO A 200 -3.64 -2.92 3.00
CA PRO A 200 -2.78 -2.29 2.01
C PRO A 200 -1.35 -2.85 2.05
N VAL A 201 -0.77 -3.09 0.89
CA VAL A 201 0.61 -3.57 0.73
C VAL A 201 1.36 -2.63 -0.18
N PHE A 202 2.58 -2.27 0.21
CA PHE A 202 3.42 -1.30 -0.47
C PHE A 202 4.61 -1.97 -1.15
N LEU A 203 5.30 -1.23 -2.02
CA LEU A 203 6.46 -1.74 -2.76
C LEU A 203 7.59 -2.17 -1.82
N ASP A 204 7.83 -1.41 -0.76
CA ASP A 204 8.79 -1.80 0.29
C ASP A 204 8.44 -3.16 0.91
N ASP A 205 7.16 -3.40 1.19
CA ASP A 205 6.71 -4.67 1.77
C ASP A 205 7.05 -5.84 0.85
N VAL A 206 6.77 -5.73 -0.45
CA VAL A 206 7.09 -6.79 -1.42
C VAL A 206 8.60 -6.96 -1.59
N LEU A 207 9.36 -5.87 -1.74
CA LEU A 207 10.81 -5.94 -1.92
C LEU A 207 11.55 -6.48 -0.69
N SER A 208 10.96 -6.30 0.49
CA SER A 208 11.46 -6.77 1.78
C SER A 208 10.87 -8.12 2.21
N ASP A 209 10.30 -8.90 1.29
CA ASP A 209 9.71 -10.23 1.56
C ASP A 209 8.65 -10.20 2.67
N LEU A 210 7.84 -9.14 2.67
CA LEU A 210 6.82 -8.77 3.64
C LEU A 210 7.31 -8.50 5.07
N ARG A 211 8.62 -8.40 5.30
CA ARG A 211 9.21 -8.26 6.66
C ARG A 211 8.96 -6.90 7.32
N THR A 212 8.45 -5.94 6.57
CA THR A 212 8.10 -4.58 7.03
C THR A 212 6.65 -4.47 7.50
N LEU A 213 5.77 -5.42 7.14
CA LEU A 213 4.38 -5.46 7.61
C LEU A 213 4.25 -5.39 9.15
N PRO A 214 5.11 -6.03 9.96
CA PRO A 214 5.02 -5.94 11.43
C PRO A 214 5.31 -4.56 11.98
N VAL A 215 6.21 -3.83 11.33
CA VAL A 215 6.52 -2.44 11.70
C VAL A 215 5.35 -1.54 11.32
N ARG A 216 4.67 -1.86 10.22
CA ARG A 216 3.50 -1.12 9.74
C ARG A 216 2.25 -1.39 10.59
N TYR A 217 1.99 -2.64 10.92
CA TYR A 217 0.76 -3.15 11.57
C TYR A 217 0.96 -3.65 13.01
N GLY A 218 2.07 -3.22 13.63
CA GLY A 218 2.32 -3.37 15.06
C GLY A 218 1.59 -2.29 15.89
N PRO A 219 1.90 -2.18 17.20
CA PRO A 219 1.20 -1.24 18.09
C PRO A 219 1.26 0.23 17.63
N VAL A 220 0.11 0.91 17.57
CA VAL A 220 0.03 2.34 17.24
C VAL A 220 -1.26 2.98 17.77
N ALA A 221 -1.15 4.20 18.31
CA ALA A 221 -2.29 5.03 18.73
C ALA A 221 -3.35 4.31 19.60
N GLY A 222 -2.91 3.47 20.54
CA GLY A 222 -3.79 2.72 21.43
C GLY A 222 -4.29 1.37 20.88
N HIS A 223 -4.10 1.11 19.58
CA HIS A 223 -4.29 -0.20 18.99
C HIS A 223 -3.06 -1.09 19.28
N PRO A 224 -3.22 -2.35 19.72
CA PRO A 224 -2.10 -3.20 20.12
C PRO A 224 -1.31 -3.80 18.94
N GLY A 225 -1.82 -3.64 17.73
CA GLY A 225 -1.28 -4.25 16.51
C GLY A 225 -1.77 -5.68 16.34
N PHE A 226 -1.58 -6.26 15.16
CA PHE A 226 -2.06 -7.62 14.86
C PHE A 226 -1.03 -8.51 14.15
N LEU A 227 0.09 -7.95 13.68
CA LEU A 227 1.18 -8.71 13.05
C LEU A 227 2.46 -8.75 13.91
N GLY A 228 3.03 -9.95 14.01
CA GLY A 228 4.31 -10.24 14.65
C GLY A 228 5.44 -10.45 13.65
N GLU A 229 5.90 -11.68 13.39
CA GLU A 229 6.84 -11.95 12.30
C GLU A 229 6.09 -12.27 11.00
N THR A 230 6.51 -11.68 9.88
CA THR A 230 6.02 -12.02 8.54
C THR A 230 7.17 -12.29 7.59
N ARG A 231 6.99 -13.27 6.70
CA ARG A 231 7.94 -13.60 5.63
C ARG A 231 7.22 -14.23 4.46
N ALA A 232 7.52 -13.77 3.25
CA ALA A 232 7.06 -14.40 2.02
C ALA A 232 8.05 -14.16 0.87
N ALA A 233 8.51 -15.21 0.22
CA ALA A 233 9.20 -15.09 -1.07
C ALA A 233 8.17 -15.07 -2.21
N LEU A 234 7.36 -14.00 -2.27
CA LEU A 234 6.32 -13.85 -3.32
C LEU A 234 6.94 -13.84 -4.72
N PHE A 235 8.10 -13.19 -4.85
CA PHE A 235 8.90 -13.12 -6.06
C PHE A 235 10.34 -13.55 -5.78
N GLY A 236 10.93 -14.29 -6.71
CA GLY A 236 12.32 -14.72 -6.68
C GLY A 236 13.31 -13.56 -6.83
N ASP A 237 14.59 -13.89 -6.73
CA ASP A 237 15.68 -12.92 -6.93
C ASP A 237 15.79 -12.43 -8.39
N ASP A 238 15.20 -13.18 -9.33
CA ASP A 238 15.08 -12.87 -10.75
C ASP A 238 13.87 -11.97 -11.08
N LEU A 239 13.21 -11.39 -10.08
CA LEU A 239 12.15 -10.40 -10.28
C LEU A 239 12.64 -9.25 -11.16
N VAL A 240 11.90 -9.02 -12.25
CA VAL A 240 12.05 -7.86 -13.14
C VAL A 240 10.69 -7.20 -13.33
N MET A 241 10.63 -5.91 -12.97
CA MET A 241 9.53 -5.02 -13.32
C MET A 241 9.93 -4.23 -14.56
N THR A 242 9.16 -4.37 -15.63
CA THR A 242 9.36 -3.63 -16.87
C THR A 242 8.22 -2.66 -17.08
N VAL A 243 8.56 -1.39 -17.23
CA VAL A 243 7.59 -0.31 -17.45
C VAL A 243 7.82 0.31 -18.83
N LEU A 244 6.74 0.57 -19.56
CA LEU A 244 6.76 1.34 -20.80
C LEU A 244 6.29 2.76 -20.53
N ALA A 245 7.11 3.75 -20.86
CA ALA A 245 6.79 5.15 -20.68
C ALA A 245 6.99 5.94 -21.97
N ASN A 246 6.20 6.99 -22.17
CA ASN A 246 6.39 7.99 -23.21
C ASN A 246 7.21 9.14 -22.62
N VAL A 247 8.53 9.09 -22.83
CA VAL A 247 9.48 10.07 -22.26
C VAL A 247 10.10 10.92 -23.34
N ASN A 248 10.47 12.15 -22.99
CA ASN A 248 11.48 12.86 -23.76
C ASN A 248 12.85 12.29 -23.36
N GLY A 249 13.51 11.58 -24.27
CA GLY A 249 14.77 10.88 -24.00
C GLY A 249 15.97 11.81 -23.78
N VAL A 250 15.79 13.13 -23.91
CA VAL A 250 16.84 14.15 -23.77
C VAL A 250 16.44 15.13 -22.65
N PRO A 251 17.36 15.48 -21.73
CA PRO A 251 17.09 16.50 -20.72
C PRO A 251 16.87 17.87 -21.37
N ASP A 252 16.12 18.75 -20.70
CA ASP A 252 16.05 20.14 -21.09
C ASP A 252 17.42 20.81 -20.88
N GLN A 253 17.88 21.58 -21.88
CA GLN A 253 19.17 22.25 -21.77
C GLN A 253 19.06 23.50 -20.90
N GLY A 254 19.87 23.52 -19.85
CA GLY A 254 20.02 24.64 -18.95
C GLY A 254 21.41 25.26 -18.93
N ILE A 255 21.55 26.26 -18.06
CA ILE A 255 22.78 27.02 -17.85
C ILE A 255 23.14 26.93 -16.36
N ASP A 256 24.35 26.49 -16.06
CA ASP A 256 25.08 26.82 -14.83
C ASP A 256 25.60 28.26 -14.99
N LEU A 257 25.01 29.21 -14.27
CA LEU A 257 25.34 30.63 -14.36
C LEU A 257 26.74 30.92 -13.81
N GLU A 258 27.19 30.18 -12.79
CA GLU A 258 28.52 30.35 -12.22
C GLU A 258 29.59 30.19 -13.29
N ARG A 259 29.45 29.19 -14.16
CA ARG A 259 30.45 28.86 -15.19
C ARG A 259 30.07 29.32 -16.59
N ALA A 260 28.83 29.77 -16.79
CA ALA A 260 28.21 29.90 -18.10
C ALA A 260 28.42 28.62 -18.92
N ALA A 261 28.12 27.48 -18.30
CA ALA A 261 28.24 26.16 -18.87
C ALA A 261 26.85 25.57 -19.14
N LEU A 262 26.78 24.62 -20.08
CA LEU A 262 25.56 23.83 -20.24
C LEU A 262 25.33 22.96 -19.01
N ALA A 263 24.06 22.76 -18.68
CA ALA A 263 23.57 21.80 -17.70
C ALA A 263 22.29 21.15 -18.25
N GLY A 264 21.79 20.09 -17.60
CA GLY A 264 20.59 19.36 -17.98
C GLY A 264 19.59 19.26 -16.83
N VAL A 265 18.33 19.54 -17.12
CA VAL A 265 17.20 19.39 -16.20
C VAL A 265 16.29 18.26 -16.71
N ASN A 266 15.78 17.43 -15.80
CA ASN A 266 14.87 16.34 -16.14
C ASN A 266 13.65 16.84 -16.90
N SER A 267 13.25 16.13 -17.96
CA SER A 267 12.17 16.55 -18.87
C SER A 267 10.87 15.76 -18.69
N ILE A 268 10.73 15.03 -17.58
CA ILE A 268 9.64 14.07 -17.32
C ILE A 268 8.58 14.61 -16.35
N ASP A 269 8.91 15.62 -15.55
CA ASP A 269 8.13 15.99 -14.36
C ASP A 269 6.78 16.71 -14.64
N ASP A 270 6.52 17.14 -15.88
CA ASP A 270 5.41 18.07 -16.14
C ASP A 270 4.12 17.44 -16.71
N HIS A 271 4.12 16.15 -17.07
CA HIS A 271 2.94 15.47 -17.64
C HIS A 271 2.81 14.00 -17.21
N PRO A 272 2.53 13.72 -15.93
CA PRO A 272 2.43 12.35 -15.40
C PRO A 272 1.38 11.51 -16.14
N GLU A 273 0.26 12.11 -16.56
CA GLU A 273 -0.82 11.44 -17.28
C GLU A 273 -0.54 11.16 -18.76
N ALA A 274 0.45 11.80 -19.39
CA ALA A 274 0.90 11.46 -20.73
C ALA A 274 2.06 10.46 -20.74
N LEU A 275 2.67 10.24 -19.57
CA LEU A 275 3.85 9.41 -19.40
C LEU A 275 3.54 7.93 -19.59
N PHE A 276 2.36 7.47 -19.24
CA PHE A 276 1.94 6.07 -19.37
C PHE A 276 0.70 5.96 -20.25
N ASP A 277 0.74 5.07 -21.23
CA ASP A 277 -0.46 4.65 -21.96
C ASP A 277 -1.07 3.44 -21.24
N PHE A 278 -1.95 3.69 -20.26
CA PHE A 278 -2.59 2.61 -19.50
C PHE A 278 -3.53 1.74 -20.35
N SER A 279 -3.92 2.20 -21.53
CA SER A 279 -4.68 1.39 -22.48
C SER A 279 -3.84 0.28 -23.13
N ASP A 280 -2.51 0.39 -23.05
CA ASP A 280 -1.58 -0.65 -23.49
C ASP A 280 -1.46 -1.76 -22.42
N PRO A 281 -1.90 -3.00 -22.70
CA PRO A 281 -1.74 -4.10 -21.75
C PRO A 281 -0.28 -4.47 -21.46
N ASP A 282 0.72 -3.91 -22.14
CA ASP A 282 2.13 -4.11 -21.83
C ASP A 282 2.77 -2.94 -21.07
N TRP A 283 2.00 -1.92 -20.65
CA TRP A 283 2.52 -0.74 -19.96
C TRP A 283 3.31 -1.10 -18.69
N LEU A 284 2.90 -2.16 -17.98
CA LEU A 284 3.63 -2.78 -16.89
C LEU A 284 3.66 -4.30 -17.08
N ARG A 285 4.87 -4.86 -17.08
CA ARG A 285 5.12 -6.31 -17.07
C ARG A 285 5.91 -6.66 -15.82
N ILE A 286 5.44 -7.66 -15.09
CA ILE A 286 6.14 -8.22 -13.93
C ILE A 286 6.53 -9.66 -14.31
N SER A 287 7.81 -9.97 -14.22
CA SER A 287 8.36 -11.28 -14.61
C SER A 287 9.40 -11.75 -13.61
N GLY A 288 9.72 -13.03 -13.67
CA GLY A 288 10.62 -13.71 -12.74
C GLY A 288 9.97 -14.99 -12.22
N SER A 289 10.66 -15.66 -11.31
CA SER A 289 10.17 -16.87 -10.65
C SER A 289 9.22 -16.49 -9.51
N PHE A 290 8.06 -17.12 -9.44
CA PHE A 290 7.10 -16.94 -8.35
C PHE A 290 6.35 -18.23 -8.05
N ARG A 291 5.80 -18.32 -6.84
CA ARG A 291 4.93 -19.42 -6.43
C ARG A 291 3.48 -19.08 -6.80
N ASP A 292 2.78 -20.04 -7.40
CA ASP A 292 1.35 -19.95 -7.70
C ASP A 292 0.61 -21.19 -7.14
N PRO A 293 -0.35 -21.04 -6.23
CA PRO A 293 -0.81 -19.77 -5.65
C PRO A 293 0.27 -19.12 -4.75
N PRO A 294 0.32 -17.78 -4.67
CA PRO A 294 1.16 -17.07 -3.72
C PRO A 294 0.79 -17.41 -2.27
N VAL A 295 1.82 -17.56 -1.43
CA VAL A 295 1.67 -17.84 0.00
C VAL A 295 2.55 -16.94 0.84
N ILE A 296 2.14 -16.72 2.10
CA ILE A 296 2.99 -16.20 3.16
C ILE A 296 3.64 -17.39 3.87
N GLU A 297 4.95 -17.54 3.68
CA GLU A 297 5.75 -18.65 4.24
C GLU A 297 5.65 -18.70 5.77
N ARG A 298 5.61 -17.53 6.41
CA ARG A 298 5.48 -17.40 7.86
C ARG A 298 4.66 -16.16 8.20
N LEU A 299 3.58 -16.36 8.92
CA LEU A 299 2.67 -15.31 9.38
C LEU A 299 2.49 -15.46 10.89
N THR A 300 2.91 -14.47 11.66
CA THR A 300 2.54 -14.38 13.07
C THR A 300 1.41 -13.39 13.23
N PHE A 301 0.28 -13.87 13.72
CA PHE A 301 -0.89 -13.06 14.02
C PHE A 301 -1.10 -12.98 15.53
N THR A 302 -1.53 -11.84 16.05
CA THR A 302 -1.79 -11.68 17.49
C THR A 302 -3.24 -11.25 17.72
N LEU A 303 -3.90 -11.92 18.66
CA LEU A 303 -5.23 -11.60 19.16
C LEU A 303 -5.14 -11.32 20.65
N PHE A 304 -5.85 -10.29 21.10
CA PHE A 304 -5.83 -9.86 22.49
C PHE A 304 -7.15 -10.20 23.16
N GLU A 305 -7.08 -10.68 24.39
CA GLU A 305 -8.22 -10.85 25.27
C GLU A 305 -8.47 -9.54 26.03
N ASP A 306 -9.72 -9.19 26.28
CA ASP A 306 -10.04 -8.21 27.33
C ASP A 306 -9.90 -8.88 28.71
N PRO A 307 -9.26 -8.26 29.71
CA PRO A 307 -9.09 -8.87 31.03
C PRO A 307 -10.39 -8.94 31.87
N ARG A 308 -11.56 -8.71 31.25
CA ARG A 308 -12.86 -8.70 31.90
C ARG A 308 -13.73 -9.80 31.31
N PHE A 309 -14.32 -10.57 32.20
CA PHE A 309 -15.46 -11.42 31.84
C PHE A 309 -16.68 -10.55 31.47
N PHE A 310 -17.22 -10.76 30.28
CA PHE A 310 -18.46 -10.14 29.80
C PHE A 310 -19.62 -11.10 30.00
N ALA A 311 -20.46 -10.81 30.99
CA ALA A 311 -21.75 -11.49 31.09
C ALA A 311 -22.67 -11.09 29.94
N GLY A 312 -23.47 -12.04 29.45
CA GLY A 312 -24.51 -11.78 28.46
C GLY A 312 -25.54 -10.71 28.89
N GLY A 313 -26.12 -10.04 27.90
CA GLY A 313 -27.15 -9.03 28.12
C GLY A 313 -28.43 -9.62 28.72
N ALA A 314 -29.13 -8.82 29.52
CA ALA A 314 -30.38 -9.20 30.18
C ALA A 314 -31.62 -8.69 29.46
N THR A 315 -31.46 -7.77 28.50
CA THR A 315 -32.57 -7.17 27.75
C THR A 315 -32.25 -7.07 26.26
N PRO A 316 -33.27 -7.22 25.38
CA PRO A 316 -33.09 -7.01 23.93
C PRO A 316 -32.84 -5.52 23.60
N ASP A 317 -33.18 -4.61 24.51
CA ASP A 317 -32.94 -3.19 24.36
C ASP A 317 -31.61 -2.74 24.99
N PRO A 318 -30.84 -1.85 24.32
CA PRO A 318 -31.13 -1.26 23.01
C PRO A 318 -30.91 -2.23 21.85
N ALA A 319 -31.92 -2.40 21.00
CA ALA A 319 -31.78 -3.13 19.76
C ALA A 319 -30.74 -2.45 18.83
N PRO A 320 -29.99 -3.21 18.00
CA PRO A 320 -30.12 -4.66 17.80
C PRO A 320 -29.23 -5.51 18.72
N TYR A 321 -28.48 -4.92 19.64
CA TYR A 321 -27.38 -5.58 20.35
C TYR A 321 -27.75 -6.04 21.77
N GLY A 322 -28.75 -5.40 22.39
CA GLY A 322 -29.04 -5.53 23.80
C GLY A 322 -28.11 -4.70 24.67
N ASP A 323 -28.14 -4.96 25.97
CA ASP A 323 -27.38 -4.22 26.99
C ASP A 323 -26.03 -4.87 27.38
N SER A 324 -25.61 -5.92 26.65
CA SER A 324 -24.33 -6.61 26.89
C SER A 324 -23.14 -5.64 26.84
N ALA A 325 -22.26 -5.71 27.84
CA ALA A 325 -21.15 -4.76 27.97
C ALA A 325 -20.05 -4.98 26.90
N VAL A 326 -20.05 -6.14 26.22
CA VAL A 326 -19.11 -6.46 25.14
C VAL A 326 -19.20 -5.47 23.97
N TRP A 327 -20.36 -4.82 23.80
CA TRP A 327 -20.57 -3.80 22.76
C TRP A 327 -19.83 -2.49 23.01
N THR A 328 -19.24 -2.34 24.20
CA THR A 328 -18.36 -1.21 24.55
C THR A 328 -16.89 -1.60 24.64
N ALA A 329 -16.55 -2.89 24.45
CA ALA A 329 -15.18 -3.38 24.41
C ALA A 329 -14.46 -2.87 23.16
N ALA A 330 -13.12 -2.89 23.19
CA ALA A 330 -12.35 -2.47 22.04
C ALA A 330 -12.56 -3.43 20.85
N PRO A 331 -12.67 -2.94 19.60
CA PRO A 331 -13.02 -3.75 18.42
C PRO A 331 -12.04 -4.92 18.18
N TRP A 332 -10.81 -4.82 18.66
CA TRP A 332 -9.74 -5.80 18.45
C TRP A 332 -9.63 -6.88 19.54
N THR A 333 -10.50 -6.90 20.55
CA THR A 333 -10.49 -7.95 21.59
C THR A 333 -11.20 -9.22 21.11
N LEU A 334 -10.77 -10.40 21.57
CA LEU A 334 -11.30 -11.69 21.16
C LEU A 334 -12.80 -11.81 21.47
N GLU A 335 -13.24 -11.34 22.63
CA GLU A 335 -14.63 -11.35 23.08
C GLU A 335 -15.51 -10.54 22.13
N ARG A 336 -15.01 -9.37 21.72
CA ARG A 336 -15.66 -8.49 20.74
C ARG A 336 -15.75 -9.15 19.35
N VAL A 337 -14.69 -9.82 18.91
CA VAL A 337 -14.69 -10.57 17.64
C VAL A 337 -15.70 -11.72 17.66
N ILE A 338 -15.77 -12.48 18.75
CA ILE A 338 -16.72 -13.58 18.92
C ILE A 338 -18.16 -13.06 18.89
N ALA A 339 -18.45 -11.99 19.65
CA ALA A 339 -19.77 -11.37 19.68
C ALA A 339 -20.18 -10.83 18.29
N GLU A 340 -19.27 -10.17 17.57
CA GLU A 340 -19.54 -9.68 16.21
C GLU A 340 -19.77 -10.81 15.20
N ALA A 341 -18.97 -11.88 15.25
CA ALA A 341 -19.15 -13.05 14.39
C ALA A 341 -20.50 -13.74 14.66
N ALA A 342 -20.84 -13.96 15.93
CA ALA A 342 -22.12 -14.56 16.30
C ALA A 342 -23.31 -13.65 15.93
N PHE A 343 -23.21 -12.35 16.16
CA PHE A 343 -24.23 -11.40 15.73
C PHE A 343 -24.42 -11.44 14.21
N ALA A 344 -23.34 -11.42 13.43
CA ALA A 344 -23.43 -11.49 11.97
C ALA A 344 -24.16 -12.76 11.49
N GLN A 345 -23.90 -13.89 12.14
CA GLN A 345 -24.48 -15.19 11.78
C GLN A 345 -25.95 -15.34 12.23
N TRP A 346 -26.33 -14.87 13.42
CA TRP A 346 -27.65 -15.16 14.01
C TRP A 346 -28.56 -13.93 14.27
N ARG A 347 -28.19 -12.70 13.89
CA ARG A 347 -29.07 -11.51 14.08
C ARG A 347 -30.45 -11.60 13.42
N ALA A 348 -30.59 -12.46 12.41
CA ALA A 348 -31.85 -12.71 11.71
C ALA A 348 -32.38 -14.13 11.96
N TRP A 349 -31.85 -14.81 13.00
CA TRP A 349 -32.23 -16.18 13.31
C TRP A 349 -33.59 -16.22 14.00
N ASP A 350 -34.51 -16.96 13.38
CA ASP A 350 -35.81 -17.28 13.93
C ASP A 350 -35.94 -18.80 14.02
N VAL A 351 -36.32 -19.31 15.19
CA VAL A 351 -36.55 -20.74 15.40
C VAL A 351 -37.73 -20.94 16.32
N GLU A 352 -38.45 -22.04 16.11
CA GLU A 352 -39.46 -22.57 17.02
C GLU A 352 -39.23 -24.08 17.10
N ALA A 353 -38.92 -24.57 18.30
CA ALA A 353 -38.68 -25.99 18.54
C ALA A 353 -39.27 -26.40 19.89
N ALA A 354 -39.80 -27.62 19.98
CA ALA A 354 -40.44 -28.07 21.20
C ALA A 354 -40.32 -29.58 21.39
N TRP A 355 -40.12 -30.01 22.63
CA TRP A 355 -39.89 -31.41 22.99
C TRP A 355 -40.70 -31.84 24.22
N PRO A 356 -41.40 -32.99 24.15
CA PRO A 356 -41.81 -33.66 22.92
C PRO A 356 -42.69 -32.74 22.03
N ALA A 357 -42.83 -33.06 20.74
CA ALA A 357 -43.56 -32.19 19.81
C ALA A 357 -45.07 -32.04 20.14
N ALA A 358 -45.66 -33.06 20.78
CA ALA A 358 -47.01 -32.99 21.34
C ALA A 358 -46.88 -32.81 22.86
N ASP A 359 -47.65 -31.86 23.42
CA ASP A 359 -47.60 -31.49 24.85
C ASP A 359 -46.17 -31.20 25.34
N PRO A 360 -45.51 -30.14 24.80
CA PRO A 360 -44.09 -29.90 25.02
C PRO A 360 -43.77 -29.58 26.48
N LEU A 361 -42.78 -30.28 27.00
CA LEU A 361 -42.19 -30.05 28.32
C LEU A 361 -41.13 -28.96 28.27
N VAL A 362 -40.43 -28.85 27.14
CA VAL A 362 -39.45 -27.81 26.84
C VAL A 362 -39.80 -27.21 25.48
N ALA A 363 -39.93 -25.90 25.40
CA ALA A 363 -40.10 -25.16 24.16
C ALA A 363 -39.03 -24.07 24.07
N VAL A 364 -38.51 -23.88 22.86
CA VAL A 364 -37.47 -22.92 22.52
C VAL A 364 -37.99 -22.08 21.37
N SER A 365 -37.90 -20.76 21.52
CA SER A 365 -38.14 -19.82 20.45
C SER A 365 -37.01 -18.82 20.34
N ALA A 366 -36.64 -18.45 19.12
CA ALA A 366 -35.82 -17.27 18.87
C ALA A 366 -36.52 -16.37 17.87
N ALA A 367 -36.44 -15.07 18.11
CA ALA A 367 -36.87 -14.04 17.17
C ALA A 367 -35.78 -12.98 17.03
N ALA A 368 -35.28 -12.77 15.81
CA ALA A 368 -34.15 -11.89 15.52
C ALA A 368 -32.94 -12.15 16.45
N GLY A 369 -32.65 -13.43 16.69
CA GLY A 369 -31.56 -13.89 17.55
C GLY A 369 -31.82 -13.80 19.06
N TRP A 370 -32.94 -13.23 19.52
CA TRP A 370 -33.32 -13.22 20.93
C TRP A 370 -33.96 -14.55 21.32
N LEU A 371 -33.27 -15.33 22.14
CA LEU A 371 -33.64 -16.69 22.53
C LEU A 371 -34.46 -16.69 23.82
N THR A 372 -35.56 -17.46 23.84
CA THR A 372 -36.37 -17.73 25.02
C THR A 372 -36.61 -19.23 25.15
N LEU A 373 -36.48 -19.73 26.38
CA LEU A 373 -36.82 -21.10 26.74
C LEU A 373 -37.97 -21.12 27.74
N ALA A 374 -38.93 -22.01 27.52
CA ALA A 374 -40.07 -22.22 28.38
C ALA A 374 -40.17 -23.69 28.76
N THR A 375 -40.50 -23.96 30.03
CA THR A 375 -40.75 -25.31 30.52
C THR A 375 -42.19 -25.44 31.03
N THR A 376 -42.76 -26.65 30.95
CA THR A 376 -44.07 -26.96 31.51
C THR A 376 -43.98 -28.14 32.49
N GLY A 377 -44.98 -28.30 33.36
CA GLY A 377 -45.07 -29.48 34.23
C GLY A 377 -43.96 -29.63 35.28
N GLU A 378 -43.39 -28.51 35.75
CA GLU A 378 -42.28 -28.48 36.74
C GLU A 378 -40.98 -29.16 36.26
N VAL A 379 -40.80 -29.27 34.94
CA VAL A 379 -39.57 -29.77 34.31
C VAL A 379 -38.50 -28.68 34.38
N GLY A 380 -37.91 -28.50 35.57
CA GLY A 380 -36.81 -27.59 35.84
C GLY A 380 -37.08 -26.11 35.55
N ALA A 381 -36.04 -25.29 35.75
CA ALA A 381 -36.06 -23.86 35.44
C ALA A 381 -35.35 -23.62 34.10
N PRO A 382 -35.97 -22.93 33.13
CA PRO A 382 -35.27 -22.54 31.91
C PRO A 382 -34.16 -21.54 32.20
N PRO A 383 -33.09 -21.52 31.37
CA PRO A 383 -32.13 -20.43 31.41
C PRO A 383 -32.83 -19.09 31.13
N PRO A 384 -32.29 -17.97 31.62
CA PRO A 384 -32.85 -16.65 31.31
C PRO A 384 -32.83 -16.40 29.79
N PRO A 385 -33.82 -15.66 29.26
CA PRO A 385 -33.78 -15.21 27.87
C PRO A 385 -32.54 -14.33 27.61
N GLY A 386 -32.02 -14.41 26.39
CA GLY A 386 -30.83 -13.66 26.00
C GLY A 386 -30.56 -13.77 24.51
N TYR A 387 -29.68 -12.91 23.99
CA TYR A 387 -29.27 -13.02 22.60
C TYR A 387 -28.33 -14.20 22.36
N ILE A 388 -28.46 -14.88 21.21
CA ILE A 388 -27.61 -16.01 20.84
C ILE A 388 -26.11 -15.64 20.89
N TRP A 389 -25.73 -14.44 20.45
CA TRP A 389 -24.32 -14.00 20.50
C TRP A 389 -23.79 -13.80 21.91
N ASP A 390 -24.63 -13.41 22.86
CA ASP A 390 -24.25 -13.26 24.26
C ASP A 390 -24.12 -14.64 24.92
N LEU A 391 -25.05 -15.55 24.64
CA LEU A 391 -25.01 -16.93 25.14
C LEU A 391 -23.79 -17.68 24.61
N LEU A 392 -23.45 -17.51 23.33
CA LEU A 392 -22.25 -18.10 22.73
C LEU A 392 -20.97 -17.45 23.24
N LEU A 393 -20.98 -16.14 23.53
CA LEU A 393 -19.86 -15.46 24.16
C LEU A 393 -19.57 -16.01 25.56
N ASP A 394 -20.61 -16.24 26.37
CA ASP A 394 -20.46 -16.86 27.71
C ASP A 394 -19.76 -18.23 27.60
N VAL A 395 -20.24 -19.10 26.71
CA VAL A 395 -19.63 -20.43 26.46
C VAL A 395 -18.20 -20.29 25.94
N ALA A 396 -17.96 -19.34 25.03
CA ALA A 396 -16.65 -19.11 24.44
C ALA A 396 -15.61 -18.63 25.47
N GLN A 397 -15.98 -17.74 26.38
CA GLN A 397 -15.08 -17.25 27.44
C GLN A 397 -14.64 -18.39 28.37
N ILE A 398 -15.56 -19.28 28.76
CA ILE A 398 -15.20 -20.48 29.54
C ILE A 398 -14.23 -21.36 28.76
N ARG A 399 -14.52 -21.59 27.46
CA ARG A 399 -13.68 -22.44 26.61
C ARG A 399 -12.28 -21.86 26.40
N LEU A 400 -12.17 -20.54 26.29
CA LEU A 400 -10.90 -19.83 26.12
C LEU A 400 -9.96 -20.06 27.31
N HIS A 401 -10.50 -20.31 28.50
CA HIS A 401 -9.74 -20.47 29.74
C HIS A 401 -9.41 -21.92 30.11
N ASP A 402 -9.77 -22.85 29.22
CA ASP A 402 -9.39 -24.25 29.31
C ASP A 402 -7.90 -24.43 29.61
N GLY A 403 -7.58 -25.40 30.48
CA GLY A 403 -6.20 -25.67 30.86
C GLY A 403 -5.68 -24.78 31.98
N GLY A 404 -6.56 -23.98 32.61
CA GLY A 404 -6.27 -23.20 33.80
C GLY A 404 -5.64 -21.84 33.51
N LEU A 405 -5.92 -21.26 32.34
CA LEU A 405 -5.56 -19.88 32.05
C LEU A 405 -6.44 -18.95 32.90
N ALA A 406 -5.85 -17.90 33.46
CA ALA A 406 -6.63 -16.88 34.15
C ALA A 406 -7.20 -15.89 33.13
N GLU A 407 -8.26 -15.17 33.52
CA GLU A 407 -8.79 -14.04 32.75
C GLU A 407 -7.69 -13.02 32.44
N GLY A 408 -7.55 -12.69 31.15
CA GLY A 408 -6.50 -11.81 30.62
C GLY A 408 -5.21 -12.50 30.22
N ASP A 409 -5.03 -13.80 30.50
CA ASP A 409 -3.85 -14.59 30.12
C ASP A 409 -4.02 -15.35 28.79
N ALA A 410 -5.17 -15.26 28.13
CA ALA A 410 -5.49 -15.95 26.88
C ALA A 410 -5.20 -15.13 25.62
N ALA A 411 -4.45 -14.02 25.72
CA ALA A 411 -3.92 -13.33 24.54
C ALA A 411 -3.07 -14.30 23.68
N VAL A 412 -3.43 -14.46 22.41
CA VAL A 412 -2.90 -15.51 21.55
C VAL A 412 -1.93 -14.93 20.53
N ARG A 413 -0.73 -15.50 20.46
CA ARG A 413 0.21 -15.29 19.35
C ARG A 413 0.28 -16.55 18.50
N LEU A 414 -0.29 -16.49 17.30
CA LEU A 414 -0.40 -17.61 16.38
C LEU A 414 0.72 -17.55 15.35
N VAL A 415 1.40 -18.67 15.14
CA VAL A 415 2.39 -18.80 14.07
C VAL A 415 1.86 -19.76 13.01
N LEU A 416 1.59 -19.22 11.84
CA LEU A 416 1.13 -19.93 10.65
C LEU A 416 2.25 -20.01 9.62
N THR A 417 2.25 -21.09 8.85
CA THR A 417 3.22 -21.35 7.78
C THR A 417 2.50 -21.69 6.50
N ASP A 418 3.06 -21.25 5.37
CA ASP A 418 2.53 -21.51 4.03
C ASP A 418 1.04 -21.12 3.85
N VAL A 419 0.64 -19.95 4.37
CA VAL A 419 -0.74 -19.47 4.28
C VAL A 419 -1.01 -18.91 2.89
N PRO A 420 -1.96 -19.47 2.11
CA PRO A 420 -2.34 -18.92 0.81
C PRO A 420 -2.90 -17.50 0.92
N LEU A 421 -2.65 -16.67 -0.10
CA LEU A 421 -3.25 -15.34 -0.20
C LEU A 421 -4.72 -15.34 -0.66
N GLY A 422 -5.26 -16.49 -1.07
CA GLY A 422 -6.64 -16.57 -1.59
C GLY A 422 -6.82 -16.13 -3.04
N LEU A 423 -5.73 -15.96 -3.78
CA LEU A 423 -5.75 -15.49 -5.17
C LEU A 423 -4.59 -16.09 -5.97
N THR A 424 -4.68 -16.08 -7.30
CA THR A 424 -3.59 -16.49 -8.20
C THR A 424 -2.57 -15.37 -8.37
N MET A 425 -1.35 -15.71 -8.81
CA MET A 425 -0.33 -14.69 -9.10
C MET A 425 -0.78 -13.73 -10.22
N ASP A 426 -1.49 -14.23 -11.23
CA ASP A 426 -2.05 -13.38 -12.30
C ASP A 426 -3.05 -12.36 -11.74
N ALA A 427 -3.94 -12.79 -10.83
CA ALA A 427 -4.87 -11.90 -10.15
C ALA A 427 -4.15 -10.86 -9.28
N LEU A 428 -3.05 -11.26 -8.62
CA LEU A 428 -2.20 -10.33 -7.85
C LEU A 428 -1.61 -9.25 -8.77
N ILE A 429 -0.98 -9.66 -9.86
CA ILE A 429 -0.35 -8.75 -10.83
C ILE A 429 -1.40 -7.81 -11.44
N SER A 430 -2.58 -8.31 -11.81
CA SER A 430 -3.68 -7.48 -12.31
C SER A 430 -4.11 -6.42 -11.29
N ARG A 431 -4.22 -6.78 -10.00
CA ARG A 431 -4.53 -5.81 -8.93
C ARG A 431 -3.40 -4.79 -8.73
N VAL A 432 -2.14 -5.22 -8.83
CA VAL A 432 -0.98 -4.31 -8.76
C VAL A 432 -1.02 -3.27 -9.88
N ARG A 433 -1.33 -3.70 -11.09
CA ARG A 433 -1.49 -2.80 -12.24
C ARG A 433 -2.59 -1.78 -12.01
N ALA A 434 -3.78 -2.24 -11.63
CA ALA A 434 -4.92 -1.36 -11.35
C ALA A 434 -4.62 -0.34 -10.24
N SER A 435 -3.86 -0.75 -9.22
CA SER A 435 -3.50 0.12 -8.11
C SER A 435 -2.50 1.21 -8.53
N LEU A 436 -1.47 0.84 -9.30
CA LEU A 436 -0.50 1.79 -9.83
C LEU A 436 -1.12 2.76 -10.85
N GLU A 437 -2.11 2.31 -11.64
CA GLU A 437 -2.91 3.18 -12.52
C GLU A 437 -3.77 4.17 -11.73
N ALA A 438 -4.38 3.72 -10.63
CA ALA A 438 -5.19 4.57 -9.75
C ALA A 438 -4.35 5.61 -8.95
N ASP A 439 -3.04 5.40 -8.81
CA ASP A 439 -2.10 6.38 -8.25
C ASP A 439 -1.07 6.86 -9.29
N ALA A 440 -1.58 7.49 -10.35
CA ALA A 440 -0.75 8.10 -11.40
C ALA A 440 0.31 9.07 -10.84
N SER A 441 0.04 9.75 -9.72
CA SER A 441 0.99 10.66 -9.08
C SER A 441 2.17 9.94 -8.44
N GLY A 442 1.92 8.84 -7.72
CA GLY A 442 2.96 7.98 -7.16
C GLY A 442 3.78 7.30 -8.25
N LEU A 443 3.12 6.87 -9.34
CA LEU A 443 3.78 6.28 -10.49
C LEU A 443 4.66 7.28 -11.24
N ALA A 444 4.23 8.54 -11.38
CA ALA A 444 5.04 9.58 -11.99
C ALA A 444 6.25 9.95 -11.13
N ALA A 445 6.08 10.05 -9.81
CA ALA A 445 7.20 10.25 -8.89
C ALA A 445 8.23 9.10 -8.97
N LEU A 446 7.74 7.86 -9.15
CA LEU A 446 8.60 6.72 -9.43
C LEU A 446 9.33 6.90 -10.78
N ALA A 447 8.59 7.23 -11.84
CA ALA A 447 9.11 7.40 -13.18
C ALA A 447 10.19 8.49 -13.29
N ALA A 448 9.95 9.66 -12.68
CA ALA A 448 10.91 10.75 -12.60
C ALA A 448 12.27 10.28 -12.07
N ARG A 449 12.29 9.30 -11.15
CA ARG A 449 13.53 8.69 -10.65
C ARG A 449 14.11 7.61 -11.55
N LEU A 450 13.26 6.82 -12.18
CA LEU A 450 13.71 5.75 -13.09
C LEU A 450 14.37 6.27 -14.36
N PHE A 451 14.00 7.50 -14.73
CA PHE A 451 14.38 8.14 -15.97
C PHE A 451 15.12 9.47 -15.77
N ASP A 452 15.54 9.81 -14.54
CA ASP A 452 16.31 11.02 -14.27
C ASP A 452 17.55 11.06 -15.17
N ASN A 453 17.61 12.10 -15.99
CA ASN A 453 18.68 12.36 -16.96
C ASN A 453 19.33 13.73 -16.72
N SER A 454 19.12 14.31 -15.53
CA SER A 454 19.70 15.59 -15.12
C SER A 454 21.22 15.51 -14.97
N TRP A 455 21.92 16.63 -15.22
CA TRP A 455 23.36 16.72 -15.05
C TRP A 455 23.81 18.18 -14.88
N GLY A 456 24.93 18.39 -14.17
CA GLY A 456 25.41 19.74 -13.86
C GLY A 456 24.51 20.49 -12.86
N GLU A 457 24.75 21.78 -12.72
CA GLU A 457 24.08 22.64 -11.73
C GLU A 457 23.30 23.75 -12.46
N ALA A 458 22.21 23.37 -13.15
CA ALA A 458 21.38 24.35 -13.85
C ALA A 458 20.75 25.34 -12.86
N ASP A 459 20.76 26.63 -13.21
CA ASP A 459 19.98 27.69 -12.56
C ASP A 459 18.72 28.05 -13.36
N VAL A 460 18.81 27.88 -14.67
CA VAL A 460 17.75 28.15 -15.64
C VAL A 460 17.79 27.11 -16.75
N PHE A 461 16.64 26.79 -17.33
CA PHE A 461 16.55 25.89 -18.48
C PHE A 461 15.63 26.44 -19.57
N TYR A 462 15.94 26.06 -20.81
CA TYR A 462 15.24 26.54 -22.00
C TYR A 462 14.28 25.48 -22.51
N ARG A 463 13.02 25.90 -22.69
CA ARG A 463 11.99 25.06 -23.29
C ARG A 463 11.22 25.81 -24.36
N ARG A 464 10.70 25.06 -25.32
CA ARG A 464 9.80 25.55 -26.34
C ARG A 464 8.53 24.67 -26.35
N PRO A 465 7.34 25.25 -26.15
CA PRO A 465 6.09 24.48 -26.20
C PRO A 465 5.90 23.83 -27.57
N ARG A 466 5.45 22.57 -27.60
CA ARG A 466 5.34 21.78 -28.83
C ARG A 466 4.47 22.45 -29.90
N ASP A 467 3.38 23.10 -29.48
CA ASP A 467 2.37 23.68 -30.38
C ASP A 467 2.52 25.20 -30.59
N ARG A 468 3.60 25.82 -30.09
CA ARG A 468 3.79 27.27 -30.18
C ARG A 468 5.18 27.63 -30.73
N ASP A 469 5.25 28.80 -31.36
CA ASP A 469 6.52 29.40 -31.81
C ASP A 469 7.02 30.41 -30.77
N GLU A 470 7.19 29.94 -29.55
CA GLU A 470 7.59 30.75 -28.41
C GLU A 470 8.79 30.11 -27.71
N ASP A 471 9.80 30.92 -27.42
CA ASP A 471 10.98 30.50 -26.68
C ASP A 471 10.81 30.92 -25.22
N TRP A 472 11.06 30.03 -24.27
CA TRP A 472 10.84 30.31 -22.85
C TRP A 472 12.06 29.91 -22.03
N LEU A 473 12.41 30.75 -21.06
CA LEU A 473 13.39 30.42 -20.03
C LEU A 473 12.66 30.18 -18.71
N PHE A 474 12.95 29.04 -18.11
CA PHE A 474 12.41 28.58 -16.85
C PHE A 474 13.51 28.74 -15.81
N PHE A 475 13.15 29.30 -14.65
CA PHE A 475 14.02 29.33 -13.49
C PHE A 475 13.81 28.05 -12.69
N ILE A 476 14.90 27.40 -12.26
CA ILE A 476 14.77 26.10 -11.61
C ILE A 476 13.96 26.17 -10.30
N ALA A 477 13.26 25.10 -9.99
CA ALA A 477 12.50 24.90 -8.77
C ALA A 477 13.19 23.88 -7.84
N PRO A 478 12.79 23.78 -6.55
CA PRO A 478 13.36 22.80 -5.62
C PRO A 478 13.33 21.35 -6.12
N GLU A 479 12.32 21.01 -6.90
CA GLU A 479 12.10 19.70 -7.53
C GLU A 479 13.12 19.36 -8.62
N ASP A 480 13.69 20.35 -9.30
CA ASP A 480 14.70 20.15 -10.37
C ASP A 480 16.09 19.79 -9.83
N ILE A 481 16.32 19.98 -8.53
CA ILE A 481 17.61 19.64 -7.93
C ILE A 481 17.77 18.11 -7.97
N PRO A 482 18.88 17.60 -8.56
CA PRO A 482 19.15 16.18 -8.57
C PRO A 482 19.14 15.61 -7.16
N ARG A 483 18.78 14.34 -7.05
CA ARG A 483 18.61 13.69 -5.76
C ARG A 483 19.62 12.56 -5.61
N ASP A 484 20.15 12.39 -4.41
CA ASP A 484 21.04 11.28 -4.11
C ASP A 484 20.29 9.93 -4.00
N ASP A 485 21.04 8.85 -3.79
CA ASP A 485 20.49 7.50 -3.62
C ASP A 485 19.54 7.40 -2.40
N ALA A 486 19.66 8.30 -1.43
CA ALA A 486 18.77 8.37 -0.27
C ALA A 486 17.50 9.19 -0.54
N GLY A 487 17.36 9.78 -1.73
CA GLY A 487 16.24 10.64 -2.10
C GLY A 487 16.34 12.06 -1.58
N ALA A 488 17.44 12.44 -0.94
CA ALA A 488 17.70 13.81 -0.52
C ALA A 488 18.23 14.63 -1.72
N PRO A 489 17.90 15.94 -1.81
CA PRO A 489 18.53 16.81 -2.80
C PRO A 489 20.06 16.79 -2.64
N VAL A 490 20.82 16.63 -3.72
CA VAL A 490 22.30 16.63 -3.68
C VAL A 490 22.87 17.97 -3.23
N ARG A 491 22.07 19.04 -3.33
CA ARG A 491 22.35 20.38 -2.82
C ARG A 491 21.07 21.05 -2.30
N PRO A 492 21.16 21.98 -1.34
CA PRO A 492 20.01 22.73 -0.87
C PRO A 492 19.55 23.78 -1.91
N TYR A 493 18.23 23.95 -2.05
CA TYR A 493 17.66 25.07 -2.83
C TYR A 493 17.85 26.40 -2.07
N SER A 494 18.93 27.13 -2.38
CA SER A 494 19.41 28.27 -1.56
C SER A 494 19.25 29.63 -2.24
N TYR A 495 18.45 29.73 -3.30
CA TYR A 495 18.25 30.96 -4.06
C TYR A 495 17.56 32.04 -3.22
N ALA A 496 18.28 33.13 -2.92
CA ALA A 496 17.73 34.26 -2.17
C ALA A 496 16.71 35.09 -2.99
N LEU A 497 16.90 35.15 -4.31
CA LEU A 497 16.10 35.95 -5.25
C LEU A 497 15.74 35.11 -6.49
N PRO A 498 14.87 34.09 -6.37
CA PRO A 498 14.54 33.23 -7.50
C PRO A 498 13.81 33.98 -8.61
N GLY A 499 14.03 33.61 -9.86
CA GLY A 499 13.36 34.18 -11.04
C GLY A 499 14.16 35.27 -11.78
N PHE A 500 13.47 36.04 -12.61
CA PHE A 500 14.09 36.99 -13.53
C PHE A 500 13.76 38.44 -13.17
N PHE A 501 14.66 39.37 -13.47
CA PHE A 501 14.53 40.79 -13.17
C PHE A 501 14.85 41.67 -14.39
N ALA A 502 14.20 42.82 -14.51
CA ALA A 502 14.44 43.77 -15.60
C ALA A 502 15.61 44.73 -15.33
N ASP A 503 16.13 44.79 -14.10
CA ASP A 503 17.16 45.73 -13.70
C ASP A 503 18.26 45.06 -12.86
N SER A 504 19.49 45.59 -12.97
CA SER A 504 20.68 45.10 -12.25
C SER A 504 20.62 45.29 -10.74
N THR A 505 19.64 46.05 -10.23
CA THR A 505 19.40 46.22 -8.80
C THR A 505 18.42 45.20 -8.23
N PHE A 506 17.86 44.32 -9.07
CA PHE A 506 16.92 43.25 -8.71
C PHE A 506 15.64 43.79 -8.03
N LYS A 507 15.18 44.98 -8.43
CA LYS A 507 13.97 45.60 -7.87
C LYS A 507 12.71 45.23 -8.64
N THR A 508 12.82 45.01 -9.94
CA THR A 508 11.70 44.79 -10.85
C THR A 508 11.73 43.36 -11.35
N ARG A 509 11.04 42.45 -10.66
CA ARG A 509 10.89 41.07 -11.10
C ARG A 509 10.00 41.01 -12.35
N VAL A 510 10.38 40.20 -13.33
CA VAL A 510 9.65 40.01 -14.59
C VAL A 510 9.38 38.54 -14.86
N GLY A 511 8.39 38.27 -15.71
CA GLY A 511 7.86 36.93 -15.91
C GLY A 511 6.80 36.57 -14.87
N GLY A 512 6.52 35.28 -14.74
CA GLY A 512 5.52 34.77 -13.81
C GLY A 512 5.45 33.25 -13.87
N ARG A 513 4.34 32.65 -13.43
CA ARG A 513 4.09 31.21 -13.55
C ARG A 513 2.94 30.90 -14.52
N PRO A 514 2.99 31.34 -15.79
CA PRO A 514 1.99 30.95 -16.75
C PRO A 514 2.04 29.43 -16.97
N LEU A 515 0.89 28.83 -17.29
CA LEU A 515 0.83 27.45 -17.74
C LEU A 515 1.46 27.36 -19.14
N VAL A 516 2.65 26.77 -19.23
CA VAL A 516 3.43 26.65 -20.47
C VAL A 516 3.87 25.20 -20.59
N ASP A 517 3.34 24.50 -21.59
CA ASP A 517 3.64 23.08 -21.82
C ASP A 517 3.41 22.26 -20.54
N GLY A 518 2.20 22.34 -19.97
CA GLY A 518 1.80 21.63 -18.74
C GLY A 518 2.34 22.20 -17.43
N ASP A 519 3.46 22.94 -17.46
CA ASP A 519 4.10 23.41 -16.23
C ASP A 519 3.48 24.71 -15.69
N ALA A 520 3.11 24.69 -14.40
CA ALA A 520 2.66 25.83 -13.61
C ALA A 520 3.55 26.15 -12.40
N HIS A 521 4.61 25.37 -12.16
CA HIS A 521 5.44 25.45 -10.95
C HIS A 521 6.59 26.44 -11.13
N HIS A 522 7.24 26.42 -12.29
CA HIS A 522 8.42 27.23 -12.56
C HIS A 522 8.07 28.69 -12.83
N TRP A 523 8.97 29.58 -12.42
CA TRP A 523 8.95 30.98 -12.84
C TRP A 523 9.55 31.10 -14.25
N LYS A 524 8.83 31.73 -15.17
CA LYS A 524 9.10 31.71 -16.61
C LYS A 524 9.12 33.10 -17.20
N VAL A 525 9.94 33.28 -18.22
CA VAL A 525 9.95 34.49 -19.06
C VAL A 525 10.02 34.08 -20.53
N GLN A 526 9.17 34.70 -21.35
CA GLN A 526 9.21 34.51 -22.80
C GLN A 526 10.42 35.27 -23.36
N LEU A 527 11.22 34.60 -24.17
CA LEU A 527 12.44 35.15 -24.75
C LEU A 527 12.15 35.79 -26.11
N THR A 528 12.71 36.97 -26.33
CA THR A 528 12.76 37.64 -27.63
C THR A 528 14.20 38.11 -27.88
N PRO A 529 14.68 38.11 -29.15
CA PRO A 529 16.00 38.62 -29.46
C PRO A 529 16.21 40.05 -28.93
N GLY A 530 17.35 40.29 -28.30
CA GLY A 530 17.68 41.57 -27.67
C GLY A 530 17.12 41.77 -26.27
N LEU A 531 16.29 40.85 -25.75
CA LEU A 531 15.81 40.90 -24.37
C LEU A 531 17.00 40.81 -23.40
N GLU A 532 16.99 41.70 -22.41
CA GLU A 532 17.96 41.74 -21.32
C GLU A 532 17.27 41.40 -20.01
N LEU A 533 17.84 40.47 -19.26
CA LEU A 533 17.33 39.97 -17.98
C LEU A 533 18.45 39.92 -16.96
N TYR A 534 18.08 39.97 -15.70
CA TYR A 534 18.98 39.84 -14.56
C TYR A 534 18.54 38.69 -13.68
N VAL A 535 19.49 37.89 -13.23
CA VAL A 535 19.25 36.63 -12.51
C VAL A 535 20.35 36.40 -11.47
N ALA A 536 20.02 35.73 -10.37
CA ALA A 536 20.96 35.37 -9.32
C ALA A 536 21.08 33.83 -9.22
N ASP A 537 22.28 33.34 -8.97
CA ASP A 537 22.55 31.93 -8.67
C ASP A 537 22.25 31.60 -7.19
N GLU A 538 22.49 30.35 -6.76
CA GLU A 538 22.32 29.96 -5.35
C GLU A 538 23.31 30.64 -4.39
N GLY A 539 24.39 31.23 -4.91
CA GLY A 539 25.42 31.95 -4.16
C GLY A 539 25.17 33.46 -4.04
N ASP A 540 24.01 33.97 -4.48
CA ASP A 540 23.67 35.40 -4.62
C ASP A 540 24.64 36.17 -5.55
N ARG A 541 25.35 35.45 -6.43
CA ARG A 541 26.11 36.07 -7.52
C ARG A 541 25.13 36.48 -8.60
N ARG A 542 25.39 37.60 -9.26
CA ARG A 542 24.41 38.25 -10.13
C ARG A 542 24.90 38.26 -11.55
N TYR A 543 23.99 37.94 -12.46
CA TYR A 543 24.25 37.80 -13.87
C TYR A 543 23.29 38.65 -14.68
N ARG A 544 23.82 39.22 -15.75
CA ARG A 544 23.05 39.76 -16.86
C ARG A 544 22.97 38.70 -17.95
N LEU A 545 21.76 38.37 -18.36
CA LEU A 545 21.48 37.55 -19.53
C LEU A 545 21.04 38.45 -20.68
N ARG A 546 21.70 38.34 -21.82
CA ARG A 546 21.26 39.02 -23.05
C ARG A 546 20.95 37.98 -24.12
N VAL A 547 19.69 37.96 -24.56
CA VAL A 547 19.23 37.07 -25.62
C VAL A 547 19.78 37.57 -26.95
N GLY A 548 20.58 36.74 -27.61
CA GLY A 548 21.15 37.02 -28.92
C GLY A 548 20.17 36.77 -30.07
N GLU A 549 20.66 36.99 -31.29
CA GLU A 549 19.94 36.54 -32.49
C GLU A 549 19.76 35.04 -32.49
N LYS A 550 18.61 34.58 -32.99
CA LYS A 550 18.22 33.17 -32.95
C LYS A 550 19.05 32.37 -33.96
N PRO A 551 19.96 31.47 -33.55
CA PRO A 551 20.82 30.73 -34.48
C PRO A 551 20.05 29.70 -35.33
N GLY A 552 18.82 29.36 -34.93
CA GLY A 552 17.92 28.48 -35.67
C GLY A 552 16.62 28.26 -34.89
N ARG A 553 15.62 27.63 -35.52
CA ARG A 553 14.26 27.49 -34.94
C ARG A 553 14.23 26.93 -33.51
N SER A 554 15.12 25.99 -33.19
CA SER A 554 15.17 25.34 -31.87
C SER A 554 16.45 25.67 -31.08
N ARG A 555 17.15 26.74 -31.44
CA ARG A 555 18.38 27.18 -30.79
C ARG A 555 18.24 28.62 -30.34
N ILE A 556 18.74 28.95 -29.16
CA ILE A 556 18.82 30.32 -28.66
C ILE A 556 20.21 30.60 -28.13
N SER A 557 20.74 31.77 -28.45
CA SER A 557 22.03 32.22 -27.94
C SER A 557 21.79 33.16 -26.77
N ILE A 558 22.47 32.93 -25.65
CA ILE A 558 22.38 33.78 -24.47
C ILE A 558 23.80 34.17 -24.07
N GLU A 559 24.08 35.47 -24.07
CA GLU A 559 25.29 36.02 -23.44
C GLU A 559 25.03 36.14 -21.95
N ILE A 560 25.83 35.45 -21.14
CA ILE A 560 25.84 35.52 -19.69
C ILE A 560 27.03 36.37 -19.27
N LYS A 561 26.77 37.45 -18.55
CA LYS A 561 27.80 38.32 -17.97
C LYS A 561 27.66 38.36 -16.46
N ARG A 562 28.71 38.04 -15.72
CA ARG A 562 28.72 38.25 -14.27
C ARG A 562 28.83 39.74 -13.96
N ILE A 563 27.92 40.26 -13.14
CA ILE A 563 27.87 41.66 -12.72
C ILE A 563 28.16 41.86 -11.23
N ARG A 564 28.11 40.79 -10.44
CA ARG A 564 28.51 40.77 -9.02
C ARG A 564 28.86 39.34 -8.58
#